data_AF-A0A969XM24-F1
#
_entry.id   AF-A0A969XM24-F1
#
_cell.length_a   1.000
_cell.length_b   1.000
_cell.length_c   1.000
_cell.angle_alpha   90.00
_cell.angle_beta   90.00
_cell.angle_gamma   90.00
#
_symmetry.space_group_name_H-M   'P 1'
#
loop_
_entity.id
_entity.type
_entity.pdbx_description
1 polymer ?
#
loop_
_entity_poly.entity_id
_entity_poly.type
_entity_poly.pdbx_seq_one_letter_code
_entity_poly.pdbx_strand_id
1 'polypeptide(L)'
;PQAQPQPAPAAAAQAPRLVIATSGIEIPLPTGQQVVVGREDPYTGVYPDVDLSPHGGEEGGVSRRHFRIAQSGGRYTVEDLNSTNMTYVNRQQLQPGAPVALSDGDEIRAGRVRMTFRAS
;
A
#
# COMPACT_ATOMS: atom_id res chain seq x y z
N PRO A 1 -23.55 -2.47 37.69
CA PRO A 1 -23.20 -3.25 36.47
C PRO A 1 -22.50 -2.29 35.49
N GLN A 2 -21.26 -2.57 35.14
CA GLN A 2 -20.38 -1.67 34.39
C GLN A 2 -20.88 -1.51 32.96
N ALA A 3 -21.13 -0.27 32.54
CA ALA A 3 -21.35 0.05 31.14
C ALA A 3 -20.04 -0.21 30.38
N GLN A 4 -19.99 -1.27 29.59
CA GLN A 4 -18.96 -1.43 28.57
C GLN A 4 -19.17 -0.26 27.57
N PRO A 5 -18.13 0.53 27.27
CA PRO A 5 -18.25 1.51 26.20
C PRO A 5 -18.54 0.74 24.92
N GLN A 6 -19.76 0.91 24.40
CA GLN A 6 -20.11 0.48 23.06
C GLN A 6 -19.10 1.17 22.13
N PRO A 7 -18.26 0.43 21.37
CA PRO A 7 -17.42 1.08 20.38
C PRO A 7 -18.38 1.86 19.48
N ALA A 8 -18.11 3.17 19.36
CA ALA A 8 -18.81 4.08 18.47
C ALA A 8 -19.07 3.39 17.12
N PRO A 9 -20.19 3.66 16.46
CA PRO A 9 -20.54 2.97 15.22
C PRO A 9 -19.31 2.96 14.33
N ALA A 10 -18.92 1.77 13.87
CA ALA A 10 -17.98 1.62 12.79
C ALA A 10 -18.53 2.45 11.63
N ALA A 11 -18.11 3.72 11.57
CA ALA A 11 -18.28 4.59 10.42
C ALA A 11 -17.80 3.72 9.27
N ALA A 12 -18.73 3.34 8.39
CA ALA A 12 -18.57 2.34 7.34
C ALA A 12 -17.10 2.24 6.94
N ALA A 13 -16.39 1.22 7.45
CA ALA A 13 -14.95 1.13 7.29
C ALA A 13 -14.69 1.07 5.79
N GLN A 14 -14.36 2.21 5.17
CA GLN A 14 -14.10 2.26 3.75
C GLN A 14 -12.91 1.34 3.54
N ALA A 15 -13.04 0.42 2.58
CA ALA A 15 -11.95 -0.49 2.29
C ALA A 15 -10.69 0.36 2.00
N PRO A 16 -9.54 0.01 2.61
CA PRO A 16 -8.31 0.69 2.33
C PRO A 16 -8.05 0.62 0.81
N ARG A 17 -7.54 1.69 0.23
CA ARG A 17 -7.32 1.81 -1.21
C ARG A 17 -6.10 2.67 -1.50
N LEU A 18 -5.44 2.40 -2.62
CA LEU A 18 -4.35 3.20 -3.14
C LEU A 18 -4.86 4.04 -4.31
N VAL A 19 -4.72 5.34 -4.21
CA VAL A 19 -5.09 6.27 -5.28
C VAL A 19 -3.86 6.60 -6.08
N ILE A 20 -3.79 6.18 -7.34
CA ILE A 20 -2.64 6.46 -8.21
C ILE A 20 -2.63 7.95 -8.57
N ALA A 21 -1.55 8.66 -8.30
CA ALA A 21 -1.50 10.12 -8.49
C ALA A 21 -1.52 10.54 -9.97
N THR A 22 -1.05 9.68 -10.88
CA THR A 22 -1.01 9.98 -12.32
C THR A 22 -2.36 9.82 -13.01
N SER A 23 -3.16 8.83 -12.61
CA SER A 23 -4.44 8.49 -13.24
C SER A 23 -5.67 8.80 -12.38
N GLY A 24 -5.49 9.00 -11.07
CA GLY A 24 -6.58 9.12 -10.10
C GLY A 24 -7.31 7.81 -9.81
N ILE A 25 -6.85 6.68 -10.36
CA ILE A 25 -7.49 5.38 -10.17
C ILE A 25 -7.32 4.93 -8.73
N GLU A 26 -8.42 4.48 -8.13
CA GLU A 26 -8.46 3.93 -6.77
C GLU A 26 -8.41 2.41 -6.85
N ILE A 27 -7.34 1.82 -6.31
CA ILE A 27 -7.16 0.37 -6.26
C ILE A 27 -7.50 -0.10 -4.85
N PRO A 28 -8.56 -0.91 -4.65
CA PRO A 28 -8.91 -1.43 -3.35
C PRO A 28 -7.83 -2.39 -2.84
N LEU A 29 -7.52 -2.29 -1.55
CA LEU A 29 -6.61 -3.16 -0.83
C LEU A 29 -7.42 -4.20 -0.05
N PRO A 30 -7.09 -5.50 -0.15
CA PRO A 30 -7.74 -6.52 0.65
C PRO A 30 -7.45 -6.29 2.15
N THR A 31 -8.50 -6.19 2.96
CA THR A 31 -8.40 -6.01 4.41
C THR A 31 -8.01 -7.30 5.12
N GLY A 32 -7.31 -7.17 6.25
CA GLY A 32 -7.01 -8.29 7.15
C GLY A 32 -5.83 -9.18 6.74
N GLN A 33 -5.06 -8.80 5.70
CA GLN A 33 -3.88 -9.52 5.26
C GLN A 33 -2.70 -8.59 4.92
N GLN A 34 -1.57 -9.19 4.55
CA GLN A 34 -0.45 -8.47 3.95
C GLN A 34 -0.70 -8.36 2.45
N VAL A 35 -0.80 -7.14 1.94
CA VAL A 35 -1.00 -6.84 0.53
C VAL A 35 0.36 -6.57 -0.10
N VAL A 36 0.79 -7.40 -1.04
CA VAL A 36 2.00 -7.13 -1.82
C VAL A 36 1.64 -6.25 -3.00
N VAL A 37 2.37 -5.13 -3.13
CA VAL A 37 2.22 -4.19 -4.23
C VAL A 37 3.48 -4.23 -5.10
N GLY A 38 3.28 -4.32 -6.41
CA GLY A 38 4.38 -4.41 -7.35
C GLY A 38 3.91 -4.38 -8.78
N ARG A 39 4.72 -4.91 -9.70
CA ARG A 39 4.29 -5.19 -11.06
C ARG A 39 4.06 -6.68 -11.26
N GLU A 40 3.04 -7.04 -12.01
CA GLU A 40 2.92 -8.38 -12.55
C GLU A 40 4.06 -8.68 -13.54
N ASP A 41 4.47 -9.93 -13.58
CA ASP A 41 5.48 -10.40 -14.51
C ASP A 41 5.09 -11.83 -14.94
N PRO A 42 4.30 -11.96 -16.02
CA PRO A 42 3.80 -13.26 -16.48
C PRO A 42 4.93 -14.18 -16.94
N TYR A 43 6.07 -13.62 -17.37
CA TYR A 43 7.25 -14.39 -17.77
C TYR A 43 7.88 -15.16 -16.60
N THR A 44 7.89 -14.57 -15.40
CA THR A 44 8.41 -15.22 -14.18
C THR A 44 7.31 -15.75 -13.25
N GLY A 45 6.04 -15.59 -13.63
CA GLY A 45 4.89 -16.07 -12.87
C GLY A 45 4.63 -15.31 -11.57
N VAL A 46 5.05 -14.04 -11.50
CA VAL A 46 4.87 -13.23 -10.29
C VAL A 46 3.63 -12.34 -10.44
N TYR A 47 2.69 -12.51 -9.52
CA TYR A 47 1.44 -11.73 -9.47
C TYR A 47 1.31 -11.10 -8.07
N PRO A 48 1.54 -9.79 -7.92
CA PRO A 48 1.28 -9.10 -6.65
C PRO A 48 -0.23 -8.98 -6.40
N ASP A 49 -0.64 -8.78 -5.14
CA ASP A 49 -2.05 -8.49 -4.80
C ASP A 49 -2.54 -7.20 -5.46
N VAL A 50 -1.65 -6.22 -5.59
CA VAL A 50 -1.90 -4.97 -6.32
C VAL A 50 -0.87 -4.85 -7.43
N ASP A 51 -1.38 -4.89 -8.66
CA ASP A 51 -0.59 -4.67 -9.85
C ASP A 51 -0.52 -3.19 -10.23
N LEU A 52 0.70 -2.69 -10.37
CA LEU A 52 1.02 -1.34 -10.82
C LEU A 52 1.47 -1.31 -12.28
N SER A 53 1.62 -2.46 -12.96
CA SER A 53 2.01 -2.52 -14.37
C SER A 53 1.18 -1.57 -15.27
N PRO A 54 -0.17 -1.59 -15.27
CA PRO A 54 -1.00 -0.70 -16.08
C PRO A 54 -0.98 0.76 -15.59
N HIS A 55 -0.35 1.02 -14.45
CA HIS A 55 -0.30 2.33 -13.80
C HIS A 55 1.08 2.97 -13.89
N GLY A 56 1.89 2.55 -14.87
CA GLY A 56 3.24 3.03 -15.06
C GLY A 56 4.26 2.30 -14.19
N GLY A 57 3.97 1.08 -13.76
CA GLY A 57 4.88 0.26 -12.95
C GLY A 57 6.17 -0.10 -13.69
N GLU A 58 6.08 -0.51 -14.96
CA GLU A 58 7.25 -0.83 -15.77
C GLU A 58 8.12 0.41 -16.03
N GLU A 59 7.52 1.44 -16.62
CA GLU A 59 8.18 2.72 -16.90
C GLU A 59 8.70 3.37 -15.61
N GLY A 60 7.94 3.24 -14.51
CA GLY A 60 8.27 3.83 -13.22
C GLY A 60 9.34 3.07 -12.44
N GLY A 61 9.79 1.93 -12.94
CA GLY A 61 10.81 1.10 -12.30
C GLY A 61 10.31 0.45 -11.01
N VAL A 62 9.03 0.09 -10.96
CA VAL A 62 8.43 -0.70 -9.90
C VAL A 62 8.92 -2.14 -10.02
N SER A 63 9.23 -2.74 -8.88
CA SER A 63 9.72 -4.12 -8.80
C SER A 63 8.52 -5.07 -8.75
N ARG A 64 8.73 -6.32 -9.16
CA ARG A 64 7.68 -7.35 -9.15
C ARG A 64 7.00 -7.49 -7.78
N ARG A 65 7.81 -7.43 -6.73
CA ARG A 65 7.39 -7.27 -5.34
C ARG A 65 8.13 -6.05 -4.82
N HIS A 66 7.49 -4.89 -4.81
CA HIS A 66 8.15 -3.63 -4.46
C HIS A 66 7.98 -3.36 -2.98
N PHE A 67 6.74 -3.26 -2.52
CA PHE A 67 6.46 -3.08 -1.10
C PHE A 67 5.28 -3.93 -0.69
N ARG A 68 5.10 -4.10 0.61
CA ARG A 68 3.89 -4.67 1.17
C ARG A 68 3.24 -3.69 2.13
N ILE A 69 1.92 -3.72 2.17
CA ILE A 69 1.13 -3.06 3.20
C ILE A 69 0.57 -4.14 4.10
N ALA A 70 0.80 -4.05 5.40
CA ALA A 70 0.23 -4.97 6.39
C ALA A 70 -0.73 -4.21 7.30
N GLN A 71 -1.84 -4.85 7.65
CA GLN A 71 -2.76 -4.34 8.66
C GLN A 71 -2.57 -5.13 9.95
N SER A 72 -2.29 -4.46 11.07
CA SER A 72 -2.15 -5.07 12.39
C SER A 72 -2.77 -4.19 13.47
N GLY A 73 -3.70 -4.75 14.25
CA GLY A 73 -4.35 -4.04 15.36
C GLY A 73 -5.07 -2.76 14.95
N GLY A 74 -5.65 -2.72 13.75
CA GLY A 74 -6.31 -1.52 13.20
C GLY A 74 -5.35 -0.44 12.67
N ARG A 75 -4.04 -0.70 12.64
CA ARG A 75 -3.03 0.18 12.04
C ARG A 75 -2.52 -0.42 10.74
N TYR A 76 -2.12 0.43 9.82
CA TYR A 76 -1.45 0.03 8.59
C TYR A 76 0.05 0.29 8.73
N THR A 77 0.83 -0.61 8.16
CA THR A 77 2.27 -0.44 8.00
C THR A 77 2.64 -0.72 6.56
N VAL A 78 3.68 -0.06 6.09
CA VAL A 78 4.27 -0.28 4.78
C VAL A 78 5.72 -0.69 4.94
N GLU A 79 6.14 -1.68 4.18
CA GLU A 79 7.49 -2.23 4.22
C GLU A 79 8.01 -2.41 2.79
N ASP A 80 9.20 -1.89 2.52
CA ASP A 80 9.89 -2.12 1.25
C ASP A 80 10.45 -3.56 1.20
N LEU A 81 10.14 -4.28 0.13
CA LEU A 81 10.55 -5.67 -0.10
C LEU A 81 11.85 -5.77 -0.90
N ASN A 82 12.82 -4.90 -0.57
CA ASN A 82 14.10 -4.79 -1.27
C ASN A 82 13.92 -4.43 -2.74
N SER A 83 13.17 -3.36 -2.96
CA SER A 83 12.90 -2.80 -4.29
C SER A 83 14.15 -2.27 -4.96
N THR A 84 14.20 -2.33 -6.29
CA THR A 84 15.30 -1.74 -7.06
C THR A 84 15.37 -0.22 -6.92
N ASN A 85 14.21 0.46 -6.93
CA ASN A 85 14.13 1.93 -6.89
C ASN A 85 13.66 2.49 -5.55
N MET A 86 13.60 1.65 -4.52
CA MET A 86 13.15 1.99 -3.16
C MET A 86 11.70 2.49 -3.07
N THR A 87 11.13 2.32 -1.89
CA THR A 87 9.84 2.89 -1.52
C THR A 87 10.03 4.13 -0.67
N TYR A 88 9.22 5.17 -0.90
CA TYR A 88 9.19 6.38 -0.10
C TYR A 88 7.79 6.61 0.46
N VAL A 89 7.70 7.15 1.67
CA VAL A 89 6.45 7.55 2.33
C VAL A 89 6.60 9.01 2.76
N ASN A 90 5.72 9.90 2.32
CA ASN A 90 5.79 11.34 2.58
C ASN A 90 7.16 11.95 2.29
N ARG A 91 7.80 11.53 1.19
CA ARG A 91 9.17 11.90 0.76
C ARG A 91 10.30 11.32 1.63
N GLN A 92 10.00 10.52 2.64
CA GLN A 92 11.00 9.78 3.42
C GLN A 92 11.23 8.41 2.80
N GLN A 93 12.50 8.07 2.55
CA GLN A 93 12.86 6.75 2.05
C GLN A 93 12.66 5.68 3.14
N LEU A 94 12.03 4.56 2.79
CA LEU A 94 11.93 3.41 3.66
C LEU A 94 13.24 2.61 3.66
N GLN A 95 13.56 2.01 4.81
CA GLN A 95 14.61 1.02 4.88
C GLN A 95 14.03 -0.33 4.43
N PRO A 96 14.69 -1.07 3.52
CA PRO A 96 14.25 -2.40 3.09
C PRO A 96 14.05 -3.33 4.28
N GLY A 97 12.90 -4.01 4.35
CA GLY A 97 12.54 -4.93 5.43
C GLY A 97 12.18 -4.26 6.76
N ALA A 98 12.15 -2.93 6.84
CA ALA A 98 11.71 -2.21 8.03
C ALA A 98 10.27 -1.68 7.85
N PRO A 99 9.27 -2.22 8.59
CA PRO A 99 7.91 -1.73 8.49
C PRO A 99 7.78 -0.34 9.13
N VAL A 100 7.17 0.59 8.39
CA VAL A 100 6.90 1.96 8.83
C VAL A 100 5.39 2.17 8.93
N ALA A 101 4.94 2.91 9.94
CA ALA A 101 3.53 3.21 10.12
C ALA A 101 2.98 4.02 8.94
N LEU A 102 1.79 3.65 8.49
CA LEU A 102 1.07 4.26 7.37
C LEU A 102 -0.31 4.74 7.85
N SER A 103 -0.65 5.97 7.51
CA SER A 103 -1.88 6.67 7.89
C SER A 103 -2.67 7.12 6.66
N ASP A 104 -3.98 7.34 6.82
CA ASP A 104 -4.81 7.90 5.74
C ASP A 104 -4.25 9.24 5.25
N GLY A 105 -4.16 9.37 3.93
CA GLY A 105 -3.63 10.55 3.25
C GLY A 105 -2.12 10.50 2.99
N ASP A 106 -1.40 9.49 3.48
CA ASP A 106 0.04 9.38 3.24
C ASP A 106 0.35 9.14 1.76
N GLU A 107 1.33 9.88 1.24
CA GLU A 107 1.85 9.67 -0.11
C GLU A 107 2.89 8.54 -0.09
N ILE A 108 2.63 7.45 -0.79
CA ILE A 108 3.58 6.39 -1.06
C ILE A 108 4.14 6.61 -2.47
N ARG A 109 5.44 6.42 -2.63
CA ARG A 109 6.09 6.46 -3.93
C ARG A 109 6.95 5.21 -4.12
N ALA A 110 6.63 4.45 -5.15
CA ALA A 110 7.36 3.27 -5.59
C ALA A 110 8.15 3.63 -6.85
N GLY A 111 9.46 3.82 -6.74
CA GLY A 111 10.28 4.36 -7.82
C GLY A 111 9.78 5.72 -8.34
N ARG A 112 9.19 5.76 -9.54
CA ARG A 112 8.55 6.98 -10.09
C ARG A 112 7.02 7.01 -9.96
N VAL A 113 6.39 5.91 -9.57
CA VAL A 113 4.95 5.83 -9.37
C VAL A 113 4.59 6.43 -8.01
N ARG A 114 3.69 7.40 -8.00
CA ARG A 114 3.16 8.01 -6.77
C ARG A 114 1.73 7.56 -6.55
N MET A 115 1.40 7.30 -5.30
CA MET A 115 0.06 6.89 -4.89
C MET A 115 -0.25 7.44 -3.50
N THR A 116 -1.51 7.65 -3.20
CA THR A 116 -1.97 8.10 -1.89
C THR A 116 -2.71 6.96 -1.22
N PHE A 117 -2.32 6.65 0.01
CA PHE A 117 -3.04 5.67 0.81
C PHE A 117 -4.29 6.29 1.41
N ARG A 118 -5.43 5.60 1.26
CA ARG A 118 -6.71 5.98 1.84
C ARG A 118 -7.27 4.82 2.64
N ALA A 119 -7.73 5.06 3.86
CA ALA A 119 -8.35 4.08 4.74
C ALA A 119 -9.59 4.63 5.47
N SER A 120 -10.01 5.87 5.16
CA SER A 120 -11.25 6.47 5.67
C SER A 120 -12.33 6.64 4.63
#